data_AF-A0A0P8XUL7-F1
#
_entry.id   AF-A0A0P8XUL7-F1
#
_cell.length_a   1.000
_cell.length_b   1.000
_cell.length_c   1.000
_cell.angle_alpha   90.00
_cell.angle_beta   90.00
_cell.angle_gamma   90.00
#
_symmetry.space_group_name_H-M   'P 1'
#
loop_
_entity.id
_entity.type
_entity.pdbx_description
1 polymer ?
#
loop_
_entity_poly.entity_id
_entity_poly.type
_entity_poly.pdbx_seq_one_letter_code
_entity_poly.pdbx_strand_id
1 'polypeptide(L)'
;MADIHELIVTCIIFLYQIYLVFRSIHPIKKDALLLIFHNIMLYYVINMFKHLAQDTINSPGAVNTFYYVPLVYEEPAGSELNHSWHELLRSSSWLFFESLFRHHLVLLLPFNLAILVPRCKLGFISSLVLFSNLVMFGCFASAICQLMISASHAHSLRLLTILCLGPMCQMLLMLRLLVRMWLSQVSLN
;
A
#
# COMPACT_ATOMS: atom_id res chain seq x y z
N MET A 1 -39.10 -12.14 20.81
CA MET A 1 -39.15 -10.90 19.99
C MET A 1 -38.48 -9.73 20.69
N ALA A 2 -38.69 -9.52 22.01
CA ALA A 2 -38.03 -8.46 22.78
C ALA A 2 -36.49 -8.50 22.74
N ASP A 3 -35.88 -9.69 22.90
CA ASP A 3 -34.41 -9.83 22.91
C ASP A 3 -33.73 -9.44 21.59
N ILE A 4 -34.36 -9.75 20.45
CA ILE A 4 -33.83 -9.40 19.13
C ILE A 4 -33.91 -7.89 18.92
N HIS A 5 -35.00 -7.26 19.37
CA HIS A 5 -35.16 -5.82 19.28
C HIS A 5 -34.12 -5.08 20.16
N GLU A 6 -33.88 -5.57 21.38
CA GLU A 6 -32.88 -5.01 22.28
C GLU A 6 -31.44 -5.16 21.76
N LEU A 7 -31.12 -6.31 21.15
CA LEU A 7 -29.86 -6.52 20.45
C LEU A 7 -29.67 -5.53 19.29
N ILE A 8 -30.70 -5.35 18.45
CA ILE A 8 -30.66 -4.41 17.31
C ILE A 8 -30.43 -2.97 17.81
N VAL A 9 -31.17 -2.53 18.82
CA VAL A 9 -31.03 -1.18 19.39
C VAL A 9 -29.63 -0.99 19.97
N THR A 10 -29.09 -2.00 20.68
CA THR A 10 -27.73 -1.95 21.23
C THR A 10 -26.68 -1.85 20.13
N CYS A 11 -26.81 -2.62 19.05
CA CYS A 11 -25.94 -2.51 17.87
C CYS A 11 -26.01 -1.12 17.24
N ILE A 12 -27.20 -0.53 17.09
CA ILE A 12 -27.35 0.81 16.52
C ILE A 12 -26.65 1.85 17.40
N ILE A 13 -26.86 1.81 18.72
CA ILE A 13 -26.21 2.72 19.66
C ILE A 13 -24.69 2.57 19.59
N PHE A 14 -24.19 1.33 19.59
CA PHE A 14 -22.76 1.07 19.49
C PHE A 14 -22.15 1.60 18.19
N LEU A 15 -22.78 1.35 17.04
CA LEU A 15 -22.34 1.87 15.75
C LEU A 15 -22.38 3.39 15.70
N TYR A 16 -23.41 4.01 16.28
CA TYR A 16 -23.53 5.46 16.37
C TYR A 16 -22.43 6.08 17.24
N GLN A 17 -22.11 5.47 18.38
CA GLN A 17 -21.01 5.90 19.24
C GLN A 17 -19.66 5.80 18.52
N ILE A 18 -19.42 4.69 17.80
CA ILE A 18 -18.24 4.54 16.94
C ILE A 18 -18.19 5.69 15.91
N TYR A 19 -19.30 5.96 15.21
CA TYR A 19 -19.38 7.04 14.24
C TYR A 19 -19.07 8.42 14.86
N LEU A 20 -19.59 8.72 16.05
CA LEU A 20 -19.30 9.98 16.76
C LEU A 20 -17.83 10.12 17.14
N VAL A 21 -17.21 9.03 17.62
CA VAL A 21 -15.76 8.99 17.90
C VAL A 21 -14.97 9.21 16.63
N PHE A 22 -15.31 8.55 15.52
CA PHE A 22 -14.65 8.82 14.25
C PHE A 22 -14.88 10.26 13.82
N ARG A 23 -16.08 10.83 13.97
CA ARG A 23 -16.36 12.21 13.59
C ARG A 23 -15.47 13.22 14.33
N SER A 24 -15.18 13.00 15.61
CA SER A 24 -14.38 13.92 16.44
C SER A 24 -12.88 13.93 16.10
N ILE A 25 -12.35 12.91 15.43
CA ILE A 25 -10.94 12.87 15.02
C ILE A 25 -10.68 13.95 13.94
N HIS A 26 -9.61 14.73 14.14
CA HIS A 26 -9.16 15.75 13.19
C HIS A 26 -8.97 15.15 11.78
N PRO A 27 -9.46 15.81 10.71
CA PRO A 27 -9.45 15.23 9.36
C PRO A 27 -8.05 14.87 8.84
N ILE A 28 -7.03 15.65 9.20
CA ILE A 28 -5.62 15.31 8.85
C ILE A 28 -5.19 14.00 9.52
N LYS A 29 -5.57 13.76 10.78
CA LYS A 29 -5.22 12.52 11.49
C LYS A 29 -5.90 11.31 10.87
N LYS A 30 -7.15 11.46 10.41
CA LYS A 30 -7.88 10.40 9.68
C LYS A 30 -7.15 9.99 8.40
N ASP A 31 -6.78 10.98 7.58
CA ASP A 31 -6.15 10.71 6.30
C ASP A 31 -4.72 10.14 6.47
N ALA A 32 -4.00 10.61 7.50
CA ALA A 32 -2.70 10.03 7.85
C ALA A 32 -2.81 8.58 8.37
N LEU A 33 -3.80 8.28 9.22
CA LEU A 33 -4.08 6.91 9.66
C LEU A 33 -4.48 6.00 8.50
N LEU A 34 -5.30 6.51 7.57
CA LEU A 34 -5.70 5.78 6.38
C LEU A 34 -4.49 5.49 5.47
N LEU A 35 -3.56 6.44 5.34
CA LEU A 35 -2.32 6.24 4.61
C LEU A 35 -1.40 5.21 5.29
N ILE A 36 -1.30 5.21 6.63
CA ILE A 36 -0.56 4.19 7.38
C ILE A 36 -1.18 2.80 7.15
N PHE A 37 -2.50 2.70 7.31
CA PHE A 37 -3.24 1.46 7.11
C PHE A 37 -3.06 0.93 5.68
N HIS A 38 -3.15 1.82 4.69
CA HIS A 38 -2.92 1.48 3.29
C HIS A 38 -1.51 0.96 3.05
N ASN A 39 -0.48 1.59 3.61
CA ASN A 39 0.90 1.13 3.46
C ASN A 39 1.15 -0.24 4.13
N ILE A 40 0.47 -0.53 5.24
CA ILE A 40 0.49 -1.89 5.81
C ILE A 40 -0.21 -2.87 4.87
N MET A 41 -1.37 -2.49 4.32
CA MET A 41 -2.12 -3.33 3.38
C MET A 41 -1.40 -3.53 2.04
N LEU A 42 -0.52 -2.60 1.66
CA LEU A 42 0.31 -2.70 0.46
C LEU A 42 1.18 -3.96 0.48
N TYR A 43 1.53 -4.49 1.65
CA TYR A 43 2.14 -5.81 1.81
C TYR A 43 1.35 -6.90 1.09
N TYR A 44 0.03 -6.95 1.30
CA TYR A 44 -0.84 -7.96 0.69
C TYR A 44 -0.98 -7.73 -0.81
N VAL A 45 -1.01 -6.47 -1.25
CA VAL A 45 -1.05 -6.12 -2.68
C VAL A 45 0.24 -6.54 -3.39
N ILE A 46 1.40 -6.32 -2.77
CA ILE A 46 2.70 -6.78 -3.29
C ILE A 46 2.74 -8.31 -3.33
N ASN A 47 2.20 -9.01 -2.33
CA ASN A 47 2.09 -10.46 -2.38
C ASN A 47 1.19 -10.94 -3.51
N MET A 48 0.03 -10.32 -3.71
CA MET A 48 -0.86 -10.64 -4.83
C MET A 48 -0.14 -10.47 -6.17
N PHE A 49 0.70 -9.44 -6.31
CA PHE A 49 1.57 -9.26 -7.47
C PHE A 49 2.60 -10.39 -7.63
N LYS A 50 3.27 -10.79 -6.55
CA LYS A 50 4.26 -11.90 -6.58
C LYS A 50 3.62 -13.25 -6.90
N HIS A 51 2.45 -13.54 -6.33
CA HIS A 51 1.67 -14.74 -6.66
C HIS A 51 1.28 -14.74 -8.14
N LEU A 52 0.82 -13.61 -8.67
CA LEU A 52 0.50 -13.50 -10.10
C LEU A 52 1.73 -13.76 -10.99
N ALA A 53 2.91 -13.28 -10.58
CA ALA A 53 4.15 -13.54 -11.29
C ALA A 53 4.47 -15.05 -11.31
N GLN A 54 4.35 -15.73 -10.18
CA GLN A 54 4.63 -17.17 -10.09
C GLN A 54 3.65 -18.03 -10.87
N ASP A 55 2.34 -17.71 -10.80
CA ASP A 55 1.31 -18.35 -11.60
C ASP A 55 1.64 -18.24 -13.10
N THR A 56 2.15 -17.08 -13.53
CA THR A 56 2.49 -16.85 -14.93
C THR A 56 3.73 -17.64 -15.33
N ILE A 57 4.71 -17.73 -14.43
CA ILE A 57 6.02 -18.36 -14.65
C ILE A 57 5.97 -19.90 -14.54
N ASN A 58 4.89 -20.50 -14.00
CA ASN A 58 4.81 -21.94 -13.67
C ASN A 58 5.95 -22.43 -12.76
N SER A 59 6.41 -21.59 -11.82
CA SER A 59 7.44 -22.00 -10.86
C SER A 59 6.81 -22.79 -9.70
N PRO A 60 7.23 -24.04 -9.42
CA PRO A 60 6.71 -24.84 -8.31
C PRO A 60 7.28 -24.42 -6.93
N GLY A 61 8.22 -23.46 -6.90
CA GLY A 61 8.86 -23.00 -5.68
C GLY A 61 7.91 -22.18 -4.79
N ALA A 62 8.03 -22.33 -3.47
CA ALA A 62 7.27 -21.53 -2.52
C ALA A 62 7.50 -20.03 -2.77
N VAL A 63 6.42 -19.25 -2.78
CA VAL A 63 6.50 -17.79 -2.72
C VAL A 63 7.25 -17.47 -1.45
N ASN A 64 8.46 -16.90 -1.55
CA ASN A 64 9.17 -16.45 -0.37
C ASN A 64 8.39 -15.28 0.22
N THR A 65 7.43 -15.63 1.06
CA THR A 65 6.62 -14.77 1.91
C THR A 65 7.46 -14.41 3.12
N PHE A 66 8.39 -13.49 2.85
CA PHE A 66 8.95 -12.54 3.79
C PHE A 66 10.18 -12.90 4.65
N TYR A 67 11.08 -11.91 4.62
CA TYR A 67 12.21 -11.59 5.48
C TYR A 67 13.44 -12.52 5.40
N TYR A 68 14.56 -11.92 4.95
CA TYR A 68 15.97 -12.38 5.03
C TYR A 68 16.59 -13.23 3.92
N VAL A 69 15.86 -13.69 2.91
CA VAL A 69 16.51 -14.47 1.84
C VAL A 69 16.28 -13.79 0.50
N PRO A 70 17.34 -13.52 -0.29
CA PRO A 70 17.19 -13.21 -1.70
C PRO A 70 16.27 -14.25 -2.33
N LEU A 71 15.43 -13.87 -3.28
CA LEU A 71 14.69 -14.86 -4.08
C LEU A 71 15.69 -15.88 -4.66
N VAL A 72 15.79 -17.07 -4.04
CA VAL A 72 16.43 -18.22 -4.65
C VAL A 72 15.37 -18.77 -5.60
N TYR A 73 15.39 -18.18 -6.79
CA TYR A 73 14.54 -18.59 -7.89
C TYR A 73 15.24 -19.77 -8.58
N GLU A 74 14.65 -20.96 -8.49
CA GLU A 74 15.04 -22.10 -9.33
C GLU A 74 14.22 -22.05 -10.62
N GLU A 75 14.94 -21.95 -11.73
CA GLU A 75 14.43 -21.79 -13.08
C GLU A 75 13.95 -23.14 -13.62
N PRO A 76 12.64 -23.35 -13.88
CA PRO A 76 12.23 -24.49 -14.67
C PRO A 76 12.59 -24.23 -16.13
N ALA A 77 13.32 -25.16 -16.74
CA ALA A 77 13.70 -25.06 -18.15
C ALA A 77 12.45 -25.03 -19.05
N GLY A 78 12.25 -23.92 -19.79
CA GLY A 78 11.53 -23.97 -21.07
C GLY A 78 10.29 -23.10 -21.29
N SER A 79 10.27 -21.80 -20.97
CA SER A 79 9.23 -20.90 -21.51
C SER A 79 9.72 -19.49 -21.81
N GLU A 80 9.96 -19.19 -23.10
CA GLU A 80 10.32 -17.85 -23.60
C GLU A 80 9.22 -16.80 -23.36
N LEU A 81 7.98 -17.21 -23.14
CA LEU A 81 6.82 -16.32 -22.90
C LEU A 81 6.86 -15.60 -21.54
N ASN A 82 7.68 -16.07 -20.60
CA ASN A 82 7.70 -15.59 -19.21
C ASN A 82 8.92 -14.72 -18.87
N HIS A 83 9.74 -14.39 -19.87
CA HIS A 83 10.97 -13.62 -19.68
C HIS A 83 10.74 -12.24 -19.07
N SER A 84 9.64 -11.55 -19.41
CA SER A 84 9.36 -10.18 -18.93
C SER A 84 9.13 -10.12 -17.42
N TRP A 85 8.44 -11.10 -16.84
CA TRP A 85 8.26 -11.21 -15.39
C TRP A 85 9.58 -11.52 -14.67
N HIS A 86 10.41 -12.37 -15.27
CA HIS A 86 11.74 -12.68 -14.73
C HIS A 86 12.67 -11.50 -14.70
N GLU A 87 12.77 -10.79 -15.83
CA GLU A 87 13.62 -9.63 -15.98
C GLU A 87 13.20 -8.52 -15.00
N LEU A 88 11.89 -8.31 -14.85
CA LEU A 88 11.37 -7.32 -13.90
C LEU A 88 11.66 -7.69 -12.44
N LEU A 89 11.45 -8.94 -12.02
CA LEU A 89 11.69 -9.35 -10.63
C LEU A 89 13.19 -9.34 -10.27
N ARG A 90 14.08 -9.54 -11.25
CA ARG A 90 15.54 -9.39 -11.08
C ARG A 90 16.04 -7.96 -11.28
N SER A 91 15.20 -7.05 -11.74
CA SER A 91 15.60 -5.67 -12.01
C SER A 91 16.04 -4.94 -10.74
N SER A 92 17.01 -4.03 -10.90
CA SER A 92 17.47 -3.17 -9.81
C SER A 92 16.35 -2.28 -9.25
N SER A 93 15.38 -1.88 -10.09
CA SER A 93 14.23 -1.08 -9.68
C SER A 93 13.30 -1.86 -8.75
N TRP A 94 13.01 -3.13 -9.04
CA TRP A 94 12.20 -3.98 -8.17
C TRP A 94 12.89 -4.28 -6.84
N LEU A 95 14.18 -4.62 -6.88
CA LEU A 95 14.97 -4.85 -5.66
C LEU A 95 15.06 -3.59 -4.79
N PHE A 96 15.24 -2.41 -5.42
CA PHE A 96 15.20 -1.13 -4.73
C PHE A 96 13.82 -0.87 -4.11
N PHE A 97 12.73 -1.12 -4.85
CA PHE A 97 11.36 -0.98 -4.33
C PHE A 97 11.13 -1.86 -3.10
N GLU A 98 11.52 -3.14 -3.13
CA GLU A 98 11.36 -4.03 -1.98
C GLU A 98 12.15 -3.54 -0.76
N SER A 99 13.38 -3.08 -0.96
CA SER A 99 14.20 -2.50 0.10
C SER A 99 13.55 -1.24 0.66
N LEU A 100 13.13 -0.32 -0.22
CA LEU A 100 12.47 0.92 0.16
C LEU A 100 11.19 0.66 0.94
N PHE A 101 10.36 -0.28 0.52
CA PHE A 101 9.12 -0.66 1.21
C PHE A 101 9.38 -1.13 2.65
N ARG A 102 10.43 -1.94 2.87
CA ARG A 102 10.80 -2.39 4.22
C ARG A 102 11.20 -1.21 5.11
N HIS A 103 12.03 -0.31 4.60
CA HIS A 103 12.42 0.90 5.34
C HIS A 103 11.22 1.83 5.56
N HIS A 104 10.29 1.89 4.60
CA HIS A 104 9.06 2.65 4.71
C HIS A 104 8.19 2.15 5.86
N LEU A 105 8.01 0.84 6.02
CA LEU A 105 7.25 0.28 7.14
C LEU A 105 7.84 0.68 8.49
N VAL A 106 9.18 0.70 8.60
CA VAL A 106 9.86 1.18 9.82
C VAL A 106 9.61 2.67 10.03
N LEU A 107 9.54 3.47 8.96
CA LEU A 107 9.25 4.90 8.99
C LEU A 107 7.80 5.24 9.40
N LEU A 108 6.84 4.32 9.22
CA LEU A 108 5.45 4.55 9.64
C LEU A 108 5.32 4.71 11.16
N LEU A 109 6.18 4.05 11.95
CA LEU A 109 6.18 4.17 13.41
C LEU A 109 6.52 5.59 13.89
N PRO A 110 7.68 6.19 13.53
CA PRO A 110 7.98 7.58 13.90
C PRO A 110 6.98 8.57 13.30
N PHE A 111 6.37 8.28 12.15
CA PHE A 111 5.27 9.09 11.60
C PHE A 111 4.03 9.07 12.48
N ASN A 112 3.61 7.88 12.94
CA ASN A 112 2.48 7.74 13.87
C ASN A 112 2.75 8.48 15.19
N LEU A 113 3.96 8.34 15.74
CA LEU A 113 4.39 9.08 16.92
C LEU A 113 4.38 10.60 16.70
N ALA A 114 4.85 11.07 15.53
CA ALA A 114 4.86 12.49 15.20
C ALA A 114 3.44 13.09 15.10
N ILE A 115 2.45 12.30 14.70
CA ILE A 115 1.04 12.72 14.62
C ILE A 115 0.38 12.80 16.01
N LEU A 116 0.83 11.94 16.94
CA LEU A 116 0.31 11.87 18.31
C LEU A 116 0.91 12.93 19.23
N VAL A 117 2.21 13.21 19.08
CA VAL A 117 2.95 14.12 19.97
C VAL A 117 3.01 15.54 19.40
N PRO A 118 2.39 16.55 20.05
CA PRO A 118 2.56 17.93 19.65
C PRO A 118 4.04 18.34 19.81
N ARG A 119 4.63 18.98 18.80
CA ARG A 119 6.03 19.47 18.71
C ARG A 119 7.12 18.49 18.28
N CYS A 120 6.81 17.24 17.92
CA CYS A 120 7.76 16.42 17.16
C CYS A 120 7.97 17.03 15.77
N LYS A 121 9.11 16.71 15.10
CA LYS A 121 9.50 17.16 13.74
C LYS A 121 8.53 16.68 12.65
N LEU A 122 7.25 17.03 12.78
CA LEU A 122 6.13 16.53 11.99
C LEU A 122 6.31 16.88 10.53
N GLY A 123 6.76 18.10 10.21
CA GLY A 123 7.06 18.50 8.84
C GLY A 123 8.09 17.58 8.18
N PHE A 124 9.25 17.40 8.82
CA PHE A 124 10.33 16.56 8.29
C PHE A 124 9.89 15.09 8.11
N ILE A 125 9.28 14.50 9.15
CA ILE A 125 8.85 13.09 9.09
C ILE A 125 7.72 12.90 8.06
N SER A 126 6.76 13.84 7.99
CA SER A 126 5.68 13.78 7.00
C SER A 126 6.22 13.92 5.58
N SER A 127 7.15 14.83 5.33
CA SER A 127 7.80 14.97 4.02
C SER A 127 8.54 13.70 3.62
N LEU A 128 9.24 13.05 4.55
CA LEU A 128 10.00 11.83 4.27
C LEU A 128 9.07 10.65 3.96
N VAL A 129 7.94 10.53 4.68
CA VAL A 129 6.89 9.54 4.39
C VAL A 129 6.25 9.80 3.03
N LEU A 130 5.88 11.04 2.73
CA LEU A 130 5.28 11.41 1.44
C LEU A 130 6.25 11.14 0.28
N PHE A 131 7.51 11.53 0.42
CA PHE A 131 8.53 11.26 -0.59
C PHE A 131 8.73 9.77 -0.81
N SER A 132 8.84 8.99 0.27
CA SER A 132 9.00 7.54 0.17
C SER A 132 7.77 6.87 -0.47
N ASN A 133 6.55 7.30 -0.15
CA ASN A 133 5.33 6.85 -0.82
C ASN A 133 5.35 7.19 -2.33
N LEU A 134 5.84 8.37 -2.71
CA LEU A 134 5.90 8.82 -4.10
C LEU A 134 6.90 7.98 -4.92
N VAL A 135 8.07 7.70 -4.34
CA VAL A 135 9.06 6.83 -4.98
C VAL A 135 8.53 5.40 -5.11
N MET A 136 7.89 4.86 -4.06
CA MET A 136 7.25 3.53 -4.11
C MET A 136 6.15 3.47 -5.17
N PHE A 137 5.31 4.51 -5.28
CA PHE A 137 4.32 4.65 -6.34
C PHE A 137 4.98 4.57 -7.71
N GLY A 138 6.03 5.37 -7.94
CA GLY A 138 6.73 5.42 -9.23
C GLY A 138 7.29 4.05 -9.62
N CYS A 139 8.02 3.39 -8.71
CA CYS A 139 8.58 2.07 -8.97
C CYS A 139 7.48 1.03 -9.23
N PHE A 140 6.46 0.96 -8.38
CA PHE A 140 5.45 -0.10 -8.50
C PHE A 140 4.51 0.11 -9.69
N ALA A 141 4.09 1.36 -9.95
CA ALA A 141 3.31 1.69 -11.13
C ALA A 141 4.11 1.41 -12.42
N SER A 142 5.41 1.79 -12.47
CA SER A 142 6.24 1.51 -13.64
C SER A 142 6.38 0.01 -13.90
N ALA A 143 6.55 -0.80 -12.85
CA ALA A 143 6.65 -2.25 -12.96
C ALA A 143 5.37 -2.86 -13.54
N ILE A 144 4.20 -2.44 -13.03
CA ILE A 144 2.91 -2.91 -13.53
C ILE A 144 2.70 -2.47 -14.98
N CYS A 145 3.00 -1.21 -15.32
CA CYS A 145 2.86 -0.70 -16.68
C CYS A 145 3.74 -1.45 -17.69
N GLN A 146 4.99 -1.75 -17.34
CA GLN A 146 5.89 -2.56 -18.18
C GLN A 146 5.28 -3.94 -18.47
N LEU A 147 4.68 -4.58 -17.47
CA LEU A 147 4.07 -5.90 -17.62
C LEU A 147 2.76 -5.86 -18.40
N MET A 148 1.93 -4.82 -18.21
CA MET A 148 0.66 -4.68 -18.93
C MET A 148 0.82 -4.65 -20.46
N ILE A 149 1.96 -4.15 -20.97
CA ILE A 149 2.26 -4.13 -22.41
C ILE A 149 2.49 -5.55 -22.95
N SER A 150 3.03 -6.45 -22.13
CA SER A 150 3.41 -7.81 -22.52
C SER A 150 2.44 -8.90 -22.06
N ALA A 151 1.47 -8.57 -21.20
CA ALA A 151 0.60 -9.54 -20.54
C ALA A 151 -0.62 -9.93 -21.38
N SER A 152 -1.10 -11.17 -21.21
CA SER A 152 -2.38 -11.61 -21.78
C SER A 152 -3.57 -10.88 -21.12
N HIS A 153 -4.74 -10.92 -21.77
CA HIS A 153 -5.93 -10.17 -21.33
C HIS A 153 -6.38 -10.50 -19.89
N ALA A 154 -6.30 -11.77 -19.49
CA ALA A 154 -6.66 -12.20 -18.13
C ALA A 154 -5.67 -11.70 -17.07
N HIS A 155 -4.36 -11.72 -17.36
CA HIS A 155 -3.34 -11.18 -16.45
C HIS A 155 -3.39 -9.66 -16.39
N SER A 156 -3.76 -8.99 -17.48
CA SER A 156 -3.94 -7.54 -17.54
C SER A 156 -5.05 -7.04 -16.59
N LEU A 157 -6.18 -7.74 -16.50
CA LEU A 157 -7.25 -7.41 -15.54
C LEU A 157 -6.81 -7.55 -14.08
N ARG A 158 -6.03 -8.60 -13.77
CA ARG A 158 -5.46 -8.80 -12.42
C ARG A 158 -4.42 -7.72 -12.10
N LEU A 159 -3.55 -7.39 -13.05
CA LEU A 159 -2.58 -6.28 -12.92
C LEU A 159 -3.27 -4.92 -12.73
N LEU A 160 -4.35 -4.65 -13.43
CA LEU A 160 -5.15 -3.44 -13.25
C LEU A 160 -5.76 -3.38 -11.84
N THR A 161 -6.25 -4.51 -11.34
CA THR A 161 -6.76 -4.61 -9.96
C THR A 161 -5.66 -4.31 -8.93
N ILE A 162 -4.46 -4.87 -9.13
CA ILE A 162 -3.27 -4.58 -8.30
C ILE A 162 -2.90 -3.08 -8.39
N LEU A 163 -2.93 -2.49 -9.58
CA LEU A 163 -2.61 -1.08 -9.80
C LEU A 163 -3.57 -0.15 -9.06
N CYS A 164 -4.87 -0.45 -9.14
CA CYS A 164 -5.92 0.30 -8.46
C CYS A 164 -5.80 0.19 -6.93
N LEU A 165 -5.64 -1.03 -6.41
CA LEU A 165 -5.57 -1.31 -4.98
C LEU A 165 -4.23 -0.92 -4.34
N GLY A 166 -3.14 -0.81 -5.10
CA GLY A 166 -1.84 -0.41 -4.57
C GLY A 166 -1.49 1.04 -4.92
N PRO A 167 -0.76 1.28 -6.02
CA PRO A 167 -0.25 2.60 -6.38
C PRO A 167 -1.31 3.70 -6.49
N MET A 168 -2.45 3.44 -7.15
CA MET A 168 -3.45 4.50 -7.39
C MET A 168 -4.15 4.93 -6.12
N CYS A 169 -4.56 3.97 -5.28
CA CYS A 169 -5.11 4.27 -3.96
C CYS A 169 -4.10 5.03 -3.09
N GLN A 170 -2.83 4.61 -3.10
CA GLN A 170 -1.75 5.29 -2.36
C GLN A 170 -1.59 6.76 -2.80
N MET A 171 -1.58 7.02 -4.12
CA MET A 171 -1.48 8.38 -4.67
C MET A 171 -2.70 9.22 -4.28
N LEU A 172 -3.91 8.67 -4.36
CA LEU A 172 -5.14 9.38 -3.99
C LEU A 172 -5.14 9.79 -2.52
N LEU A 173 -4.71 8.89 -1.63
CA LEU A 173 -4.58 9.17 -0.20
C LEU A 173 -3.52 10.25 0.08
N MET A 174 -2.38 10.19 -0.60
CA MET A 174 -1.36 11.23 -0.50
C MET A 174 -1.85 12.59 -0.97
N LEU A 175 -2.50 12.65 -2.13
CA LEU A 175 -3.05 13.90 -2.67
C LEU A 175 -4.09 14.50 -1.72
N ARG A 176 -4.98 13.65 -1.19
CA ARG A 176 -5.99 14.08 -0.22
C ARG A 176 -5.36 14.63 1.06
N LEU A 177 -4.30 13.99 1.57
CA LEU A 177 -3.55 14.47 2.74
C LEU A 177 -2.86 15.82 2.45
N LEU A 178 -2.20 15.95 1.30
CA LEU A 178 -1.53 17.18 0.87
C LEU A 178 -2.50 18.36 0.74
N VAL A 179 -3.64 18.16 0.08
CA VAL A 179 -4.69 19.18 -0.05
C VAL A 179 -5.19 19.63 1.31
N ARG A 180 -5.40 18.71 2.26
CA ARG A 180 -5.85 19.07 3.61
C ARG A 180 -4.78 19.81 4.42
N MET A 181 -3.51 19.43 4.28
CA MET A 181 -2.41 20.15 4.92
C MET A 181 -2.31 21.58 4.39
N TRP A 182 -2.42 21.76 3.06
CA TRP A 182 -2.42 23.07 2.42
C TRP A 182 -3.58 23.95 2.90
N LEU A 183 -4.81 23.44 2.88
CA LEU A 183 -5.99 24.19 3.33
C LEU A 183 -5.92 24.56 4.82
N SER A 184 -5.37 23.67 5.66
CA SER A 184 -5.19 23.94 7.08
C SER A 184 -4.14 25.01 7.36
N GLN A 185 -3.13 25.17 6.51
CA GLN A 185 -2.15 26.25 6.63
C GLN A 185 -2.73 27.59 6.17
N VAL A 186 -3.54 27.58 5.10
CA VAL A 186 -4.21 28.80 4.60
C VAL A 186 -5.22 29.36 5.60
N SER A 187 -5.88 28.53 6.43
CA SER A 187 -6.83 29.04 7.43
C SER A 187 -6.17 29.66 8.69
N LEU A 188 -4.85 29.60 8.80
CA LEU A 188 -4.06 30.15 9.92
C LEU A 188 -3.31 31.44 9.56
N ASN A 189 -3.33 31.83 8.28
CA ASN A 189 -2.79 33.10 7.74
C ASN A 189 -3.94 34.04 7.36
#